data_AF-A0A496V5X6-F1
#
_entry.id   AF-A0A496V5X6-F1
#
_cell.length_a   1.000
_cell.length_b   1.000
_cell.length_c   1.000
_cell.angle_alpha   90.00
_cell.angle_beta   90.00
_cell.angle_gamma   90.00
#
_symmetry.space_group_name_H-M   'P 1'
#
loop_
_entity.id
_entity.type
_entity.pdbx_description
1 polymer ?
#
loop_
_entity_poly.entity_id
_entity_poly.type
_entity_poly.pdbx_seq_one_letter_code
_entity_poly.pdbx_strand_id
1 'polypeptide(L)'
;MKTINTFIIGVAVGVIIGVYIQIHFEIIRKPYFSSYDLKGMAWETARRYHIDVPLLFAIVRQESGWNPKVISPKGAIGLMQIMPATGKGFCGLSEKQLFNPRHNLECGTAYFAQQLKEFGSVRLALCAYNAGPTRVRKLGECPPFKETTQYTRNILKNWKGGEL
;
A
#
# COMPACT_ATOMS: atom_id res chain seq x y z
N MET A 1 -50.58 30.17 -22.13
CA MET A 1 -49.71 30.24 -20.94
C MET A 1 -49.63 28.91 -20.15
N LYS A 2 -49.66 27.73 -20.81
CA LYS A 2 -49.63 26.40 -20.13
C LYS A 2 -48.44 25.50 -20.54
N THR A 3 -47.68 25.85 -21.58
CA THR A 3 -46.62 25.01 -22.16
C THR A 3 -45.24 25.21 -21.52
N ILE A 4 -44.98 26.38 -20.92
CA ILE A 4 -43.67 26.70 -20.32
C ILE A 4 -43.41 25.87 -19.05
N ASN A 5 -44.43 25.59 -18.24
CA ASN A 5 -44.27 24.82 -17.01
C ASN A 5 -43.89 23.35 -17.28
N THR A 6 -44.45 22.72 -18.31
CA THR A 6 -44.13 21.31 -18.62
C THR A 6 -42.69 21.14 -19.08
N PHE A 7 -42.15 22.10 -19.83
CA PHE A 7 -40.77 22.06 -20.31
C PHE A 7 -39.75 22.23 -19.17
N ILE A 8 -39.99 23.17 -18.26
CA ILE A 8 -39.13 23.41 -17.09
C ILE A 8 -39.14 22.18 -16.15
N ILE A 9 -40.31 21.56 -15.96
CA ILE A 9 -40.42 20.32 -15.16
C ILE A 9 -39.65 19.16 -15.82
N GLY A 10 -39.74 19.00 -17.14
CA GLY A 10 -39.00 17.97 -17.87
C GLY A 10 -37.48 18.11 -17.77
N VAL A 11 -36.96 19.34 -17.89
CA VAL A 11 -35.53 19.62 -17.73
C VAL A 11 -35.07 19.37 -16.28
N ALA A 12 -35.86 19.78 -15.28
CA ALA A 12 -35.53 19.56 -13.87
C ALA A 12 -35.47 18.06 -13.52
N VAL A 13 -36.42 17.25 -14.00
CA VAL A 13 -36.44 15.80 -13.78
C VAL A 13 -35.24 15.12 -14.44
N GLY A 14 -34.89 15.52 -15.68
CA GLY A 14 -33.72 14.99 -16.39
C GLY A 14 -32.39 15.28 -15.68
N VAL A 15 -32.22 16.48 -15.13
CA VAL A 15 -31.01 16.86 -14.36
C VAL A 15 -30.93 16.07 -13.05
N ILE A 16 -32.04 15.89 -12.33
CA ILE A 16 -32.06 15.11 -11.08
C ILE A 16 -31.71 13.64 -11.36
N ILE A 17 -32.28 13.04 -12.41
CA ILE A 17 -31.97 11.66 -12.80
C ILE A 17 -30.50 11.55 -13.25
N GLY A 18 -29.98 12.50 -14.02
CA GLY A 18 -28.59 12.52 -14.45
C GLY A 18 -27.61 12.63 -13.28
N VAL A 19 -27.88 13.52 -12.31
CA VAL A 19 -27.08 13.64 -11.08
C VAL A 19 -27.19 12.39 -10.22
N TYR A 20 -28.39 11.81 -10.09
CA TYR A 20 -28.62 10.56 -9.38
C TYR A 20 -27.83 9.40 -10.02
N ILE A 21 -27.91 9.23 -11.34
CA ILE A 21 -27.17 8.20 -12.08
C ILE A 21 -25.66 8.44 -11.96
N GLN A 22 -25.18 9.68 -12.07
CA GLN A 22 -23.76 10.01 -11.93
C GLN A 22 -23.24 9.69 -10.52
N ILE A 23 -23.97 10.07 -9.47
CA ILE A 23 -23.64 9.74 -8.07
C ILE A 23 -23.65 8.22 -7.87
N HIS A 24 -24.67 7.52 -8.36
CA HIS A 24 -24.75 6.07 -8.23
C HIS A 24 -23.67 5.35 -9.05
N PHE A 25 -23.26 5.87 -10.20
CA PHE A 25 -22.17 5.31 -11.00
C PHE A 25 -20.80 5.49 -10.33
N GLU A 26 -20.56 6.62 -9.68
CA GLU A 26 -19.36 6.84 -8.84
C GLU A 26 -19.37 5.94 -7.58
N ILE A 27 -20.54 5.68 -6.99
CA ILE A 27 -20.70 4.74 -5.87
C ILE A 27 -20.46 3.29 -6.34
N ILE A 28 -20.97 2.90 -7.51
CA ILE A 28 -20.80 1.54 -8.09
C ILE A 28 -19.35 1.31 -8.55
N ARG A 29 -18.64 2.36 -8.99
CA ARG A 29 -17.21 2.28 -9.35
C ARG A 29 -16.27 2.25 -8.15
N LYS A 30 -16.69 2.72 -6.97
CA LYS A 30 -15.95 2.47 -5.74
C LYS A 30 -16.18 1.01 -5.36
N PRO A 31 -15.15 0.15 -5.39
CA PRO A 31 -15.33 -1.20 -4.92
C PRO A 31 -15.71 -1.09 -3.45
N TYR A 32 -16.89 -1.60 -3.07
CA TYR A 32 -17.24 -1.79 -1.67
C TYR A 32 -16.35 -2.91 -1.13
N PHE A 33 -15.10 -2.56 -0.82
CA PHE A 33 -14.13 -3.45 -0.24
C PHE A 33 -14.55 -3.75 1.20
N SER A 34 -14.80 -5.03 1.49
CA SER A 34 -14.87 -5.52 2.87
C SER A 34 -13.65 -5.02 3.64
N SER A 35 -13.78 -4.74 4.94
CA SER A 35 -12.67 -4.34 5.82
C SER A 35 -11.52 -5.37 5.86
N TYR A 36 -11.74 -6.56 5.31
CA TYR A 36 -10.77 -7.64 5.15
C TYR A 36 -10.19 -7.80 3.74
N ASP A 37 -10.52 -6.95 2.76
CA ASP A 37 -9.81 -6.98 1.48
C ASP A 37 -8.41 -6.36 1.62
N LEU A 38 -7.46 -7.21 1.96
CA LEU A 38 -6.05 -6.85 2.13
C LEU A 38 -5.45 -6.33 0.82
N LYS A 39 -5.84 -6.89 -0.33
CA LYS A 39 -5.32 -6.49 -1.64
C LYS A 39 -5.90 -5.13 -2.05
N GLY A 40 -7.20 -4.91 -1.84
CA GLY A 40 -7.83 -3.60 -2.03
C GLY A 40 -7.17 -2.52 -1.18
N MET A 41 -6.96 -2.78 0.12
CA MET A 41 -6.24 -1.85 1.00
C MET A 41 -4.81 -1.58 0.53
N ALA A 42 -4.06 -2.62 0.12
CA ALA A 42 -2.70 -2.46 -0.40
C ALA A 42 -2.68 -1.67 -1.70
N TRP A 43 -3.64 -1.89 -2.61
CA TRP A 43 -3.77 -1.14 -3.85
C TRP A 43 -3.98 0.36 -3.58
N GLU A 44 -4.92 0.70 -2.69
CA GLU A 44 -5.17 2.09 -2.32
C GLU A 44 -3.95 2.73 -1.66
N THR A 45 -3.27 1.99 -0.78
CA THR A 45 -2.08 2.46 -0.06
C THR A 45 -0.93 2.71 -1.03
N ALA A 46 -0.65 1.77 -1.95
CA ALA A 46 0.35 1.94 -3.00
C ALA A 46 0.12 3.24 -3.79
N ARG A 47 -1.13 3.50 -4.18
CA ARG A 47 -1.47 4.73 -4.91
C ARG A 47 -1.27 5.99 -4.11
N ARG A 48 -1.65 6.01 -2.81
CA ARG A 48 -1.44 7.17 -1.92
C ARG A 48 0.04 7.52 -1.77
N TYR A 49 0.91 6.53 -1.68
CA TYR A 49 2.36 6.74 -1.52
C TYR A 49 3.15 6.73 -2.83
N HIS A 50 2.47 6.70 -3.99
CA HIS A 50 3.08 6.65 -5.32
C HIS A 50 4.06 5.47 -5.50
N ILE A 51 3.73 4.33 -4.89
CA ILE A 51 4.45 3.07 -5.08
C ILE A 51 3.76 2.27 -6.18
N ASP A 52 4.54 1.63 -7.04
CA ASP A 52 3.99 0.73 -8.05
C ASP A 52 3.24 -0.43 -7.37
N VAL A 53 2.01 -0.70 -7.81
CA VAL A 53 1.11 -1.66 -7.14
C VAL A 53 1.70 -3.07 -7.13
N PRO A 54 2.22 -3.62 -8.25
CA PRO A 54 2.83 -4.95 -8.25
C PRO A 54 4.09 -5.00 -7.37
N LEU A 55 4.83 -3.89 -7.21
CA LEU A 55 5.95 -3.82 -6.28
C LEU A 55 5.48 -3.95 -4.83
N LEU A 56 4.48 -3.17 -4.40
CA LEU A 56 3.97 -3.29 -3.03
C LEU A 56 3.39 -4.68 -2.78
N PHE A 57 2.69 -5.27 -3.75
CA PHE A 57 2.16 -6.63 -3.64
C PHE A 57 3.28 -7.67 -3.50
N ALA A 58 4.37 -7.51 -4.25
CA ALA A 58 5.53 -8.38 -4.13
C ALA A 58 6.21 -8.24 -2.75
N ILE A 59 6.29 -7.03 -2.20
CA ILE A 59 6.81 -6.78 -0.84
C ILE A 59 5.92 -7.48 0.19
N VAL A 60 4.61 -7.21 0.22
CA VAL A 60 3.68 -7.80 1.20
C VAL A 60 3.68 -9.33 1.13
N ARG A 61 3.72 -9.89 -0.09
CA ARG A 61 3.82 -11.34 -0.29
C ARG A 61 5.11 -11.91 0.29
N GLN A 62 6.26 -11.25 0.07
CA GLN A 62 7.55 -11.69 0.58
C GLN A 62 7.65 -11.57 2.11
N GLU A 63 7.02 -10.54 2.69
CA GLU A 63 7.08 -10.27 4.13
C GLU A 63 6.19 -11.22 4.95
N SER A 64 4.95 -11.43 4.52
CA SER A 64 3.95 -12.12 5.34
C SER A 64 3.14 -13.16 4.61
N GLY A 65 3.29 -13.29 3.29
CA GLY A 65 2.38 -14.09 2.47
C GLY A 65 0.92 -13.63 2.59
N TRP A 66 0.68 -12.33 2.84
CA TRP A 66 -0.63 -11.74 3.12
C TRP A 66 -1.29 -12.14 4.44
N ASN A 67 -0.53 -12.66 5.40
CA ASN A 67 -1.05 -12.95 6.74
C ASN A 67 -0.80 -11.77 7.71
N PRO A 68 -1.83 -11.03 8.15
CA PRO A 68 -1.66 -9.84 9.00
C PRO A 68 -1.27 -10.15 10.45
N LYS A 69 -1.25 -11.44 10.85
CA LYS A 69 -0.94 -11.87 12.22
C LYS A 69 0.48 -12.42 12.38
N VAL A 70 1.29 -12.39 11.33
CA VAL A 70 2.66 -12.94 11.37
C VAL A 70 3.54 -12.11 12.28
N ILE A 71 4.34 -12.80 13.10
CA ILE A 71 5.45 -12.24 13.86
C ILE A 71 6.70 -13.00 13.42
N SER A 72 7.73 -12.30 12.93
CA SER A 72 9.00 -12.96 12.61
C SER A 72 9.75 -13.38 13.88
N PRO A 73 10.75 -14.28 13.79
CA PRO A 73 11.64 -14.59 14.92
C PRO A 73 12.36 -13.37 15.51
N LYS A 74 12.52 -12.30 14.73
CA LYS A 74 13.14 -11.03 15.17
C LYS A 74 12.11 -10.04 15.76
N GLY A 75 10.82 -10.39 15.76
CA GLY A 75 9.74 -9.57 16.31
C GLY A 75 9.11 -8.58 15.31
N ALA A 76 9.34 -8.74 14.01
CA ALA A 76 8.68 -7.92 12.99
C ALA A 76 7.21 -8.34 12.83
N ILE A 77 6.27 -7.39 12.69
CA ILE A 77 4.83 -7.66 12.84
C ILE A 77 4.05 -7.33 11.57
N GLY A 78 3.09 -8.20 11.24
CA GLY A 78 2.00 -7.93 10.31
C GLY A 78 2.39 -8.01 8.83
N LEU A 79 1.56 -7.42 7.98
CA LEU A 79 1.61 -7.58 6.52
C LEU A 79 2.94 -7.18 5.88
N MET A 80 3.53 -6.09 6.36
CA MET A 80 4.78 -5.52 5.87
C MET A 80 5.93 -5.71 6.86
N GLN A 81 5.75 -6.57 7.87
CA GLN A 81 6.75 -6.95 8.86
C GLN A 81 7.49 -5.74 9.45
N ILE A 82 6.73 -4.87 10.10
CA ILE A 82 7.26 -3.68 10.75
C ILE A 82 7.84 -4.03 12.11
N MET A 83 9.08 -3.65 12.36
CA MET A 83 9.69 -3.75 13.68
C MET A 83 8.98 -2.79 14.66
N PRO A 84 8.67 -3.20 15.90
CA PRO A 84 7.99 -2.34 16.88
C PRO A 84 8.69 -1.00 17.10
N ALA A 85 10.02 -0.98 17.10
CA ALA A 85 10.81 0.26 17.20
C ALA A 85 10.55 1.21 16.01
N THR A 86 10.48 0.68 14.78
CA THR A 86 10.10 1.47 13.59
C THR A 86 8.65 1.92 13.69
N GLY A 87 7.73 1.04 14.08
CA GLY A 87 6.31 1.39 14.26
C GLY A 87 6.11 2.55 15.24
N LYS A 88 6.79 2.51 16.38
CA LYS A 88 6.74 3.58 17.39
C LYS A 88 7.43 4.85 16.93
N GLY A 89 8.65 4.75 16.41
CA GLY A 89 9.49 5.91 16.09
C GLY A 89 9.12 6.62 14.78
N PHE A 90 8.61 5.88 13.79
CA PHE A 90 8.28 6.42 12.48
C PHE A 90 6.76 6.66 12.31
N CYS A 91 5.93 5.76 12.81
CA CYS A 91 4.47 5.81 12.59
C CYS A 91 3.66 6.21 13.83
N GLY A 92 4.28 6.32 15.00
CA GLY A 92 3.57 6.54 16.27
C GLY A 92 2.64 5.40 16.67
N LEU A 93 2.86 4.19 16.13
CA LEU A 93 2.02 3.03 16.40
C LEU A 93 2.59 2.18 17.54
N SER A 94 1.71 1.74 18.44
CA SER A 94 2.02 0.68 19.39
C SER A 94 2.14 -0.68 18.71
N GLU A 95 2.78 -1.63 19.38
CA GLU A 95 2.90 -3.01 18.92
C GLU A 95 1.54 -3.65 18.59
N LYS A 96 0.54 -3.46 19.47
CA LYS A 96 -0.83 -3.95 19.25
C LYS A 96 -1.46 -3.38 17.98
N GLN A 97 -1.20 -2.11 17.65
CA GLN A 97 -1.73 -1.49 16.45
C GLN A 97 -1.07 -2.02 15.17
N LEU A 98 0.15 -2.57 15.23
CA LEU A 98 0.81 -3.18 14.07
C LEU A 98 0.12 -4.46 13.57
N PHE A 99 -0.73 -5.10 14.38
CA PHE A 99 -1.58 -6.21 13.94
C PHE A 99 -2.82 -5.76 13.14
N ASN A 100 -3.14 -4.47 13.15
CA ASN A 100 -4.20 -3.94 12.29
C ASN A 100 -3.68 -3.85 10.85
N PRO A 101 -4.30 -4.54 9.87
CA PRO A 101 -3.80 -4.59 8.49
C PRO A 101 -3.61 -3.21 7.86
N ARG A 102 -4.57 -2.29 8.09
CA ARG A 102 -4.54 -0.94 7.54
C ARG A 102 -3.38 -0.12 8.13
N HIS A 103 -3.25 -0.11 9.46
CA HIS A 103 -2.14 0.58 10.10
C HIS A 103 -0.78 0.04 9.66
N ASN A 104 -0.66 -1.29 9.51
CA ASN A 104 0.58 -1.93 9.10
C ASN A 104 0.96 -1.60 7.65
N LEU A 105 -0.01 -1.67 6.72
CA LEU A 105 0.19 -1.28 5.32
C LEU A 105 0.56 0.19 5.18
N GLU A 106 -0.15 1.08 5.87
CA GLU A 106 0.14 2.52 5.88
C GLU A 106 1.58 2.77 6.36
N CYS A 107 1.91 2.24 7.54
CA CYS A 107 3.22 2.41 8.15
C CYS A 107 4.35 1.85 7.28
N GLY A 108 4.21 0.62 6.79
CA GLY A 108 5.24 -0.01 5.96
C GLY A 108 5.40 0.62 4.59
N THR A 109 4.30 1.02 3.95
CA THR A 109 4.38 1.66 2.64
C THR A 109 4.99 3.05 2.76
N ALA A 110 4.62 3.83 3.78
CA ALA A 110 5.24 5.11 4.09
C ALA A 110 6.76 4.96 4.36
N TYR A 111 7.13 3.96 5.16
CA TYR A 111 8.53 3.70 5.49
C TYR A 111 9.34 3.26 4.27
N PHE A 112 8.77 2.41 3.41
CA PHE A 112 9.38 2.02 2.13
C PHE A 112 9.51 3.21 1.17
N ALA A 113 8.49 4.05 1.06
CA ALA A 113 8.52 5.26 0.24
C ALA A 113 9.62 6.23 0.68
N GLN A 114 9.86 6.34 1.99
CA GLN A 114 11.01 7.09 2.51
C GLN A 114 12.34 6.51 2.02
N GLN A 115 12.50 5.18 2.04
CA GLN A 115 13.72 4.53 1.53
C GLN A 115 13.87 4.76 0.02
N LEU A 116 12.78 4.64 -0.74
CA LEU A 116 12.81 4.89 -2.17
C LEU A 116 13.22 6.32 -2.51
N LYS A 117 12.72 7.30 -1.75
CA LYS A 117 13.11 8.70 -1.87
C LYS A 117 14.57 8.93 -1.50
N GLU A 118 15.06 8.31 -0.42
CA GLU A 118 16.44 8.48 0.04
C GLU A 118 17.45 7.88 -0.94
N PHE A 119 17.18 6.68 -1.45
CA PHE A 119 18.17 5.92 -2.24
C PHE A 119 17.98 6.02 -3.75
N GLY A 120 16.84 6.54 -4.24
CA GLY A 120 16.57 6.74 -5.68
C GLY A 120 16.51 5.45 -6.52
N SER A 121 16.62 4.28 -5.89
CA SER A 121 16.68 2.98 -6.54
C SER A 121 15.84 1.99 -5.76
N VAL A 122 14.90 1.32 -6.44
CA VAL A 122 14.06 0.29 -5.82
C VAL A 122 14.92 -0.81 -5.18
N ARG A 123 16.02 -1.22 -5.83
CA ARG A 123 16.92 -2.23 -5.28
C ARG A 123 17.53 -1.79 -3.94
N LEU A 124 18.06 -0.57 -3.87
CA LEU A 124 18.68 -0.06 -2.64
C LEU A 124 17.64 0.22 -1.56
N ALA A 125 16.44 0.68 -1.94
CA ALA A 125 15.32 0.87 -1.02
C ALA A 125 14.89 -0.45 -0.37
N LEU A 126 14.79 -1.54 -1.13
CA LEU A 126 14.50 -2.88 -0.59
C LEU A 126 15.61 -3.36 0.36
N CYS A 127 16.87 -3.14 0.00
CA CYS A 127 17.99 -3.46 0.89
C CYS A 127 17.94 -2.64 2.19
N ALA A 128 17.60 -1.36 2.11
CA ALA A 128 17.49 -0.47 3.27
C ALA A 128 16.29 -0.83 4.16
N TYR A 129 15.17 -1.21 3.54
CA TYR A 129 13.98 -1.66 4.24
C TYR A 129 14.26 -2.92 5.07
N ASN A 130 14.94 -3.91 4.47
CA ASN A 130 15.24 -5.19 5.13
C ASN A 130 16.46 -5.12 6.09
N ALA A 131 17.57 -4.51 5.66
CA ALA A 131 18.82 -4.50 6.42
C ALA A 131 19.02 -3.23 7.25
N GLY A 132 18.13 -2.25 7.16
CA GLY A 132 18.25 -0.95 7.82
C GLY A 132 19.00 0.10 6.98
N PRO A 133 18.48 1.33 6.89
CA PRO A 133 19.01 2.37 6.01
C PRO A 133 20.42 2.83 6.37
N THR A 134 20.75 2.91 7.66
CA THR A 134 22.08 3.34 8.13
C THR A 134 23.20 2.50 7.51
N ARG A 135 22.97 1.21 7.31
CA ARG A 135 23.97 0.31 6.75
C ARG A 135 24.13 0.51 5.24
N VAL A 136 23.01 0.63 4.52
CA VAL A 136 23.02 0.90 3.08
C VAL A 136 23.66 2.25 2.79
N ARG A 137 23.35 3.28 3.58
CA ARG A 137 23.96 4.61 3.46
C ARG A 137 25.48 4.58 3.65
N LYS A 138 25.96 3.83 4.64
CA LYS A 138 27.40 3.68 4.89
C LYS A 138 28.13 2.93 3.78
N LEU A 139 27.51 1.91 3.20
CA LEU A 139 28.13 1.09 2.15
C LEU A 139 27.96 1.70 0.75
N GLY A 140 26.92 2.50 0.51
CA GLY A 140 26.53 2.93 -0.83
C GLY A 140 25.91 1.80 -1.67
N GLU A 141 25.77 0.60 -1.10
CA GLU A 141 25.28 -0.58 -1.79
C GLU A 141 24.47 -1.51 -0.87
N CYS A 142 23.92 -2.57 -1.46
CA CYS A 142 23.20 -3.58 -0.71
C CYS A 142 24.18 -4.41 0.14
N PRO A 143 24.00 -4.52 1.47
CA PRO A 143 24.86 -5.33 2.31
C PRO A 143 24.89 -6.78 1.83
N PRO A 144 26.06 -7.47 1.85
CA PRO A 144 26.21 -8.84 1.35
C PRO A 144 25.64 -9.89 2.30
N PHE A 145 24.51 -9.60 2.96
CA PHE A 145 23.78 -10.57 3.77
C PHE A 145 22.97 -11.48 2.87
N LYS A 146 23.08 -12.79 3.09
CA LYS A 146 22.31 -13.78 2.32
C LYS A 146 20.80 -13.51 2.37
N GLU A 147 20.29 -13.12 3.55
CA GLU A 147 18.89 -12.74 3.76
C GLU A 147 18.49 -11.54 2.87
N THR A 148 19.22 -10.42 2.96
CA THR A 148 18.90 -9.18 2.24
C THR A 148 19.03 -9.32 0.72
N THR A 149 20.07 -10.03 0.26
CA THR A 149 20.28 -10.28 -1.17
C THR A 149 19.20 -11.19 -1.73
N GLN A 150 18.78 -12.23 -1.00
CA GLN A 150 17.68 -13.11 -1.39
C GLN A 150 16.34 -12.37 -1.39
N TYR A 151 16.05 -11.63 -0.32
CA TYR A 151 14.86 -10.79 -0.17
C TYR A 151 14.67 -9.87 -1.38
N THR A 152 15.71 -9.11 -1.69
CA THR A 152 15.69 -8.14 -2.80
C THR A 152 15.52 -8.84 -4.15
N ARG A 153 16.25 -9.95 -4.39
CA ARG A 153 16.14 -10.72 -5.63
C ARG A 153 14.73 -11.27 -5.84
N ASN A 154 14.11 -11.82 -4.80
CA ASN A 154 12.77 -12.41 -4.88
C ASN A 154 11.72 -11.36 -5.23
N ILE A 155 11.77 -10.19 -4.56
CA ILE A 155 10.81 -9.10 -4.82
C ILE A 155 11.00 -8.56 -6.22
N LEU A 156 12.22 -8.30 -6.67
CA LEU A 156 12.47 -7.79 -8.02
C LEU A 156 12.02 -8.78 -9.11
N LYS A 157 12.18 -10.09 -8.89
CA LYS A 157 11.68 -11.13 -9.79
C LYS A 157 10.14 -11.10 -9.87
N ASN A 158 9.47 -11.07 -8.72
CA ASN A 158 8.00 -11.09 -8.65
C ASN A 158 7.36 -9.77 -9.11
N TRP A 159 8.06 -8.64 -8.94
CA TRP A 159 7.62 -7.33 -9.44
C TRP A 159 7.65 -7.27 -10.97
N LYS A 160 8.75 -7.71 -11.60
CA LYS A 160 8.94 -7.61 -13.06
C LYS A 160 8.27 -8.72 -13.88
N GLY A 161 7.85 -9.81 -13.24
CA GLY A 161 7.29 -10.99 -13.90
C GLY A 161 5.85 -11.33 -13.51
N GLY A 162 5.12 -10.42 -12.84
CA GLY A 162 3.78 -10.70 -12.32
C GLY A 162 2.67 -10.46 -13.35
N GLU A 163 2.27 -11.52 -14.06
CA GLU A 163 0.87 -11.69 -14.47
C GLU A 163 0.02 -11.77 -13.19
N LEU A 164 -1.00 -10.91 -13.09
CA LEU A 164 -1.96 -10.88 -11.97
C LEU A 164 -2.98 -12.00 -12.09
#